data_AF-A0A1M3R313-F1
#
_entry.id   AF-A0A1M3R313-F1
#
_cell.length_a   1.000
_cell.length_b   1.000
_cell.length_c   1.000
_cell.angle_alpha   90.00
_cell.angle_beta   90.00
_cell.angle_gamma   90.00
#
_symmetry.space_group_name_H-M   'P 1'
#
loop_
_entity.id
_entity.type
_entity.pdbx_description
1 polymer ?
#
loop_
_entity_poly.entity_id
_entity_poly.type
_entity_poly.pdbx_seq_one_letter_code
_entity_poly.pdbx_strand_id
1 'polypeptide(L)'
;MKVSEYKLVRHITFILFLTALLTLGIVYPFLKGDYDRLAIPISTMIQIFGLVGLAFVSIGILWSIIPKYRFGFAISAIIISTAIVLIIALFATLSVGKSFGLLTLLLWIIVATLLIPQIKKLKGTTANKIDFLPFYLIFLPIITLLLQLTLAKPLTQLSRNRAIENADRFIRHIEEYKTLRGAYPLTLQAQNKDYFPDVVGVEKYLYAPHRKGYNLSFEQPRFLLDRFGTREWVVYNPLDENSVYSHTSWLLPTEQEEASQGWYASDNTGYEHWKYFLFD
;
A
#
# COMPACT_ATOMS: atom_id res chain seq x y z
N MET A 1 -42.81 -9.20 8.31
CA MET A 1 -41.93 -9.00 7.13
C MET A 1 -41.01 -7.78 7.27
N LYS A 2 -41.53 -6.56 7.49
CA LYS A 2 -40.74 -5.30 7.49
C LYS A 2 -39.47 -5.24 8.39
N VAL A 3 -39.47 -5.89 9.56
CA VAL A 3 -38.32 -5.86 10.49
C VAL A 3 -37.10 -6.63 9.95
N SER A 4 -37.32 -7.69 9.16
CA SER A 4 -36.24 -8.49 8.57
C SER A 4 -35.54 -7.76 7.42
N GLU A 5 -36.32 -7.02 6.61
CA GLU A 5 -35.83 -6.24 5.48
C GLU A 5 -34.92 -5.09 5.96
N TYR A 6 -35.33 -4.34 6.99
CA TYR A 6 -34.50 -3.26 7.54
C TYR A 6 -33.15 -3.76 8.06
N LYS A 7 -33.13 -4.92 8.72
CA LYS A 7 -31.90 -5.52 9.23
C LYS A 7 -30.96 -5.90 8.08
N LEU A 8 -31.48 -6.52 7.02
CA LEU A 8 -30.71 -6.89 5.84
C LEU A 8 -30.10 -5.66 5.15
N VAL A 9 -30.93 -4.64 4.87
CA VAL A 9 -30.47 -3.39 4.23
C VAL A 9 -29.33 -2.77 5.03
N ARG A 10 -29.49 -2.65 6.36
CA ARG A 10 -28.44 -2.11 7.23
C ARG A 10 -27.12 -2.87 7.11
N HIS A 11 -27.16 -4.21 7.08
CA HIS A 11 -25.94 -5.02 6.97
C HIS A 11 -25.27 -4.87 5.60
N ILE A 12 -26.05 -4.82 4.51
CA ILE A 12 -25.54 -4.57 3.16
C ILE A 12 -24.91 -3.18 3.07
N THR A 13 -25.61 -2.14 3.53
CA THR A 13 -25.07 -0.77 3.56
C THR A 13 -23.77 -0.72 4.36
N PHE A 14 -23.68 -1.44 5.48
CA PHE A 14 -22.46 -1.49 6.27
C PHE A 14 -21.31 -2.22 5.56
N ILE A 15 -21.57 -3.34 4.87
CA ILE A 15 -20.55 -4.01 4.03
C ILE A 15 -20.05 -3.06 2.96
N LEU A 16 -20.95 -2.40 2.22
CA LEU A 16 -20.60 -1.45 1.16
C LEU A 16 -19.76 -0.28 1.71
N PHE A 17 -20.14 0.25 2.87
CA PHE A 17 -19.38 1.30 3.54
C PHE A 17 -17.96 0.84 3.91
N LEU A 18 -17.82 -0.34 4.54
CA LEU A 18 -16.51 -0.89 4.88
C LEU A 18 -15.67 -1.17 3.64
N THR A 19 -16.27 -1.74 2.59
CA THR A 19 -15.60 -1.97 1.31
C THR A 19 -15.12 -0.65 0.70
N ALA A 20 -15.93 0.40 0.71
CA ALA A 20 -15.52 1.72 0.21
C ALA A 20 -14.35 2.29 1.02
N LEU A 21 -14.38 2.16 2.35
CA LEU A 21 -13.29 2.62 3.23
C LEU A 21 -11.99 1.84 2.96
N LEU A 22 -12.07 0.52 2.82
CA LEU A 22 -10.92 -0.34 2.49
C LEU A 22 -10.36 0.00 1.11
N THR A 23 -11.24 0.24 0.13
CA THR A 23 -10.85 0.67 -1.22
C THR A 23 -10.11 2.00 -1.16
N LEU A 24 -10.68 3.00 -0.49
CA LEU A 24 -10.05 4.31 -0.34
C LEU A 24 -8.67 4.18 0.32
N GLY A 25 -8.55 3.40 1.39
CA GLY A 25 -7.27 3.17 2.06
C GLY A 25 -6.24 2.47 1.18
N ILE A 26 -6.65 1.51 0.33
CA ILE A 26 -5.76 0.85 -0.64
C ILE A 26 -5.27 1.86 -1.69
N VAL A 27 -6.19 2.65 -2.24
CA VAL A 27 -5.94 3.58 -3.36
C VAL A 27 -5.21 4.85 -2.92
N TYR A 28 -5.32 5.24 -1.65
CA TYR A 28 -4.85 6.53 -1.13
C TYR A 28 -3.40 6.91 -1.53
N PRO A 29 -2.38 6.03 -1.45
CA PRO A 29 -1.01 6.37 -1.85
C PRO A 29 -0.84 6.75 -3.33
N PHE A 30 -1.78 6.34 -4.18
CA PHE A 30 -1.74 6.55 -5.62
C PHE A 30 -2.54 7.78 -6.07
N LEU A 31 -3.24 8.42 -5.12
CA LEU A 31 -4.03 9.62 -5.39
C LEU A 31 -3.14 10.85 -5.50
N LYS A 32 -3.71 11.90 -6.10
CA LYS A 32 -3.12 13.22 -6.19
C LYS A 32 -3.08 13.86 -4.80
N GLY A 33 -1.97 14.49 -4.45
CA GLY A 33 -1.83 15.24 -3.21
C GLY A 33 -0.40 15.29 -2.71
N ASP A 34 -0.21 15.99 -1.59
CA ASP A 34 1.06 16.07 -0.89
C ASP A 34 1.42 14.73 -0.26
N TYR A 35 2.72 14.53 -0.05
CA TYR A 35 3.22 13.31 0.55
C TYR A 35 2.66 13.10 1.96
N ASP A 36 2.05 11.94 2.18
CA ASP A 36 1.61 11.49 3.50
C ASP A 36 2.36 10.21 3.89
N ARG A 37 3.21 10.34 4.91
CA ARG A 37 4.03 9.25 5.44
C ARG A 37 3.20 8.06 5.94
N LEU A 38 1.93 8.26 6.29
CA LEU A 38 1.05 7.18 6.74
C LEU A 38 0.33 6.47 5.59
N ALA A 39 0.29 7.05 4.38
CA ALA A 39 -0.48 6.51 3.28
C ALA A 39 -0.04 5.09 2.90
N ILE A 40 1.25 4.90 2.64
CA ILE A 40 1.80 3.59 2.26
C ILE A 40 1.58 2.56 3.38
N PRO A 41 1.95 2.82 4.65
CA PRO A 41 1.70 1.89 5.75
C PRO A 41 0.22 1.50 5.91
N ILE A 42 -0.70 2.46 5.84
CA ILE A 42 -2.15 2.19 5.98
C ILE A 42 -2.63 1.31 4.83
N SER A 43 -2.28 1.65 3.59
CA SER A 43 -2.62 0.84 2.42
C SER A 43 -2.08 -0.59 2.55
N THR A 44 -0.81 -0.74 2.96
CA THR A 44 -0.19 -2.05 3.14
C THR A 44 -0.86 -2.86 4.25
N MET A 45 -1.26 -2.26 5.37
CA MET A 45 -2.01 -2.96 6.42
C MET A 45 -3.35 -3.51 5.92
N ILE A 46 -4.07 -2.73 5.12
CA ILE A 46 -5.33 -3.16 4.52
C ILE A 46 -5.08 -4.32 3.54
N GLN A 47 -4.03 -4.24 2.74
CA GLN A 47 -3.64 -5.32 1.81
C GLN A 47 -3.22 -6.61 2.56
N ILE A 48 -2.46 -6.49 3.66
CA ILE A 48 -2.14 -7.64 4.54
C ILE A 48 -3.42 -8.26 5.09
N PHE A 49 -4.40 -7.45 5.51
CA PHE A 49 -5.69 -7.94 5.94
C PHE A 49 -6.42 -8.70 4.82
N GLY A 50 -6.40 -8.20 3.58
CA GLY A 50 -6.98 -8.91 2.44
C GLY A 50 -6.39 -10.31 2.23
N LEU A 51 -5.05 -10.42 2.32
CA LEU A 51 -4.33 -11.67 2.13
C LEU A 51 -4.47 -12.64 3.32
N VAL A 52 -4.06 -12.21 4.52
CA VAL A 52 -4.05 -13.08 5.71
C VAL A 52 -5.47 -13.32 6.23
N GLY A 53 -6.38 -12.36 6.00
CA GLY A 53 -7.79 -12.49 6.33
C GLY A 53 -8.52 -13.57 5.55
N LEU A 54 -7.95 -14.16 4.49
CA LEU A 54 -8.51 -15.35 3.85
C LEU A 54 -8.71 -16.51 4.83
N ALA A 55 -7.94 -16.57 5.92
CA ALA A 55 -8.17 -17.54 6.99
C ALA A 55 -9.58 -17.43 7.61
N PHE A 56 -10.18 -16.24 7.62
CA PHE A 56 -11.57 -16.04 8.06
C PHE A 56 -12.61 -16.62 7.11
N VAL A 57 -12.30 -16.75 5.82
CA VAL A 57 -13.24 -17.25 4.81
C VAL A 57 -13.65 -18.68 5.16
N SER A 58 -12.68 -19.54 5.46
CA SER A 58 -12.94 -20.93 5.88
C SER A 58 -13.80 -20.99 7.13
N ILE A 59 -13.52 -20.14 8.13
CA ILE A 59 -14.34 -20.06 9.36
C ILE A 59 -15.75 -19.57 9.05
N GLY A 60 -15.89 -18.53 8.24
CA GLY A 60 -17.18 -17.96 7.88
C GLY A 60 -18.04 -18.95 7.09
N ILE A 61 -17.45 -19.72 6.19
CA ILE A 61 -18.17 -20.77 5.45
C ILE A 61 -18.64 -21.86 6.42
N LEU A 62 -17.75 -22.39 7.27
CA LEU A 62 -18.10 -23.41 8.26
C LEU A 62 -19.16 -22.94 9.25
N TRP A 63 -19.08 -21.68 9.69
CA TRP A 63 -20.09 -21.05 10.55
C TRP A 63 -21.45 -20.99 9.84
N SER A 64 -21.47 -20.63 8.56
CA SER A 64 -22.70 -20.54 7.76
C SER A 64 -23.36 -21.90 7.57
N ILE A 65 -22.58 -22.95 7.34
CA ILE A 65 -23.07 -24.31 7.08
C ILE A 65 -23.48 -25.02 8.39
N ILE A 66 -22.71 -24.85 9.47
CA ILE A 66 -22.88 -25.61 10.72
C ILE A 66 -23.18 -24.66 11.90
N PRO A 67 -24.39 -24.07 11.96
CA PRO A 67 -24.76 -23.08 12.98
C PRO A 67 -24.86 -23.63 14.40
N LYS A 68 -24.67 -24.94 14.60
CA LYS A 68 -24.61 -25.54 15.94
C LYS A 68 -23.34 -25.13 16.71
N TYR A 69 -22.24 -24.83 16.01
CA TYR A 69 -20.94 -24.53 16.62
C TYR A 69 -20.57 -23.03 16.59
N ARG A 70 -21.56 -22.13 16.47
CA ARG A 70 -21.36 -20.67 16.37
C ARG A 70 -20.41 -20.10 17.42
N PHE A 71 -20.53 -20.55 18.67
CA PHE A 71 -19.65 -20.09 19.76
C PHE A 71 -18.18 -20.50 19.52
N GLY A 72 -17.94 -21.71 19.05
CA GLY A 72 -16.60 -22.20 18.71
C GLY A 72 -15.99 -21.39 17.56
N PHE A 73 -16.75 -21.18 16.49
CA PHE A 73 -16.29 -20.36 15.36
C PHE A 73 -16.02 -18.90 15.73
N ALA A 74 -16.81 -18.33 16.64
CA ALA A 74 -16.56 -16.98 17.17
C ALA A 74 -15.21 -16.89 17.92
N ILE A 75 -14.91 -17.89 18.75
CA ILE A 75 -13.61 -17.97 19.45
C ILE A 75 -12.47 -18.13 18.44
N SER A 76 -12.61 -19.05 17.48
CA SER A 76 -11.62 -19.23 16.42
C SER A 76 -11.37 -17.94 15.63
N ALA A 77 -12.43 -17.20 15.29
CA ALA A 77 -12.31 -15.90 14.64
C ALA A 77 -11.53 -14.90 15.52
N ILE A 78 -11.80 -14.81 16.83
CA ILE A 78 -11.01 -13.94 17.73
C ILE A 78 -9.53 -14.33 17.75
N ILE A 79 -9.22 -15.63 17.81
CA ILE A 79 -7.84 -16.12 17.84
C ILE A 79 -7.11 -15.71 16.55
N ILE A 80 -7.74 -15.95 15.39
CA ILE A 80 -7.17 -15.57 14.10
C ILE A 80 -7.04 -14.05 13.98
N SER A 81 -8.06 -13.28 14.39
CA SER A 81 -7.98 -11.81 14.43
C SER A 81 -6.84 -11.32 15.29
N THR A 82 -6.60 -11.94 16.45
CA THR A 82 -5.49 -11.58 17.33
C THR A 82 -4.16 -11.81 16.62
N ALA A 83 -3.97 -12.96 15.97
CA ALA A 83 -2.75 -13.25 15.21
C ALA A 83 -2.53 -12.24 14.07
N ILE A 84 -3.58 -11.91 13.30
CA ILE A 84 -3.53 -10.92 12.22
C ILE A 84 -3.17 -9.54 12.76
N VAL A 85 -3.82 -9.09 13.84
CA VAL A 85 -3.52 -7.80 14.45
C VAL A 85 -2.08 -7.74 14.96
N LEU A 86 -1.54 -8.83 15.53
CA LEU A 86 -0.14 -8.85 15.96
C LEU A 86 0.81 -8.65 14.78
N ILE A 87 0.53 -9.27 13.63
CA ILE A 87 1.30 -9.07 12.39
C ILE A 87 1.18 -7.61 11.92
N ILE A 88 -0.04 -7.06 11.90
CA ILE A 88 -0.29 -5.66 11.51
C ILE A 88 0.42 -4.68 12.45
N ALA A 89 0.39 -4.93 13.76
CA ALA A 89 1.03 -4.07 14.77
C ALA A 89 2.57 -4.15 14.70
N LEU A 90 3.12 -5.32 14.40
CA LEU A 90 4.55 -5.47 14.13
C LEU A 90 4.93 -4.66 12.89
N PHE A 91 4.19 -4.80 11.80
CA PHE A 91 4.41 -4.02 10.57
C PHE A 91 4.27 -2.51 10.81
N ALA A 92 3.27 -2.08 11.58
CA ALA A 92 3.07 -0.70 12.01
C ALA A 92 4.31 -0.14 12.74
N THR A 93 4.86 -0.95 13.63
CA THR A 93 6.02 -0.60 14.45
C THR A 93 7.26 -0.42 13.58
N LEU A 94 7.48 -1.32 12.63
CA LEU A 94 8.64 -1.29 11.74
C LEU A 94 8.56 -0.18 10.68
N SER A 95 7.35 0.10 10.17
CA SER A 95 7.17 1.03 9.05
C SER A 95 6.99 2.49 9.48
N VAL A 96 6.21 2.73 10.54
CA VAL A 96 5.86 4.09 11.02
C VAL A 96 6.58 4.41 12.31
N GLY A 97 6.60 3.45 13.24
CA GLY A 97 7.25 3.58 14.54
C GLY A 97 6.46 2.94 15.68
N LYS A 98 7.12 2.81 16.85
CA LYS A 98 6.60 2.11 18.04
C LYS A 98 5.22 2.60 18.50
N SER A 99 5.00 3.91 18.48
CA SER A 99 3.71 4.50 18.92
C SER A 99 2.53 4.02 18.09
N PHE A 100 2.70 3.83 16.78
CA PHE A 100 1.63 3.39 15.90
C PHE A 100 1.28 1.91 16.10
N GLY A 101 2.29 1.06 16.32
CA GLY A 101 2.07 -0.33 16.72
C GLY A 101 1.34 -0.47 18.06
N LEU A 102 1.75 0.29 19.07
CA LEU A 102 1.08 0.31 20.37
C LEU A 102 -0.38 0.77 20.27
N LEU A 103 -0.65 1.81 19.47
CA LEU A 103 -2.01 2.28 19.22
C LEU A 103 -2.87 1.20 18.55
N THR A 104 -2.32 0.47 17.57
CA THR A 104 -3.01 -0.65 16.91
C THR A 104 -3.39 -1.75 17.91
N LEU A 105 -2.47 -2.10 18.82
CA LEU A 105 -2.73 -3.10 19.86
C LEU A 105 -3.79 -2.63 20.87
N LEU A 106 -3.73 -1.36 21.31
CA LEU A 106 -4.72 -0.78 22.22
C LEU A 106 -6.12 -0.80 21.61
N LEU A 107 -6.23 -0.40 20.34
CA LEU A 107 -7.50 -0.47 19.60
C LEU A 107 -8.03 -1.90 19.54
N TRP A 108 -7.17 -2.88 19.29
CA TRP A 108 -7.59 -4.28 19.30
C TRP A 108 -8.04 -4.78 20.67
N ILE A 109 -7.34 -4.43 21.75
CA ILE A 109 -7.76 -4.79 23.11
C ILE A 109 -9.15 -4.22 23.40
N ILE A 110 -9.41 -2.97 23.02
CA ILE A 110 -10.72 -2.34 23.15
C ILE A 110 -11.78 -3.11 22.33
N VAL A 111 -11.50 -3.43 21.06
CA VAL A 111 -12.43 -4.19 20.21
C VAL A 111 -12.69 -5.58 20.80
N ALA A 112 -11.65 -6.32 21.18
CA ALA A 112 -11.76 -7.65 21.76
C ALA A 112 -12.59 -7.65 23.05
N THR A 113 -12.33 -6.69 23.96
CA THR A 113 -13.09 -6.56 25.21
C THR A 113 -14.57 -6.26 24.97
N LEU A 114 -14.90 -5.45 23.97
CA LEU A 114 -16.28 -5.19 23.56
C LEU A 114 -16.97 -6.39 22.89
N LEU A 115 -16.21 -7.27 22.22
CA LEU A 115 -16.74 -8.47 21.57
C LEU A 115 -16.99 -9.64 22.54
N ILE A 116 -16.20 -9.77 23.61
CA ILE A 116 -16.35 -10.84 24.63
C ILE A 116 -17.80 -11.01 25.13
N PRO A 117 -18.52 -9.95 25.59
CA PRO A 117 -19.89 -10.13 26.07
C PRO A 117 -20.86 -10.57 24.96
N GLN A 118 -20.63 -10.15 23.72
CA GLN A 118 -21.46 -10.55 22.58
C GLN A 118 -21.26 -12.03 22.25
N ILE A 119 -20.02 -12.50 22.29
CA ILE A 119 -19.68 -13.91 22.02
C ILE A 119 -20.21 -14.81 23.13
N LYS A 120 -20.14 -14.39 24.40
CA LYS A 120 -20.74 -15.13 25.51
C LYS A 120 -22.25 -15.34 25.32
N LYS A 121 -22.98 -14.39 24.70
CA LYS A 121 -24.42 -14.55 24.38
C LYS A 121 -24.69 -15.63 23.32
N LEU A 122 -23.70 -16.00 22.52
CA LEU A 122 -23.84 -17.10 21.55
C LEU A 122 -23.86 -18.47 22.26
N LYS A 123 -23.38 -18.56 23.50
CA LYS A 123 -23.41 -19.78 24.31
C LYS A 123 -24.86 -20.07 24.73
N GLY A 124 -25.47 -21.10 24.15
CA GLY A 124 -26.83 -21.55 24.48
C GLY A 124 -27.95 -21.00 23.59
N THR A 125 -27.64 -20.15 22.61
CA THR A 125 -28.64 -19.68 21.64
C THR A 125 -28.79 -20.69 20.50
N THR A 126 -29.79 -21.57 20.58
CA THR A 126 -30.15 -22.55 19.52
C THR A 126 -31.07 -21.96 18.44
N ALA A 127 -31.53 -20.71 18.60
CA ALA A 127 -32.50 -20.11 17.69
C ALA A 127 -31.90 -19.87 16.28
N ASN A 128 -32.64 -20.31 15.25
CA ASN A 128 -32.42 -20.12 13.81
C ASN A 128 -32.57 -18.64 13.35
N LYS A 129 -32.00 -17.68 14.09
CA LYS A 129 -31.85 -16.31 13.58
C LYS A 129 -30.70 -16.27 12.58
N ILE A 130 -30.93 -15.57 11.46
CA ILE A 130 -29.90 -15.25 10.47
C ILE A 130 -28.84 -14.40 11.16
N ASP A 131 -27.62 -14.92 11.15
CA ASP A 131 -26.41 -14.26 11.64
C ASP A 131 -25.64 -13.70 10.45
N PHE A 132 -25.34 -12.40 10.50
CA PHE A 132 -24.61 -11.72 9.43
C PHE A 132 -23.10 -11.76 9.63
N LEU A 133 -22.61 -12.12 10.83
CA LEU A 133 -21.18 -12.15 11.14
C LEU A 133 -20.35 -13.02 10.16
N PRO A 134 -20.80 -14.23 9.79
CA PRO A 134 -20.06 -15.07 8.84
C PRO A 134 -19.87 -14.42 7.48
N PHE A 135 -20.84 -13.63 7.03
CA PHE A 135 -20.77 -12.94 5.74
C PHE A 135 -19.68 -11.85 5.76
N TYR A 136 -19.51 -11.12 6.88
CA TYR A 136 -18.39 -10.17 7.00
C TYR A 136 -17.03 -10.85 6.95
N LEU A 137 -16.89 -11.99 7.63
CA LEU A 137 -15.68 -12.81 7.65
C LEU A 137 -15.31 -13.34 6.25
N ILE A 138 -16.31 -13.58 5.40
CA ILE A 138 -16.11 -14.06 4.03
C ILE A 138 -15.84 -12.87 3.08
N PHE A 139 -16.76 -11.91 3.02
CA PHE A 139 -16.75 -10.91 1.96
C PHE A 139 -15.64 -9.88 2.09
N LEU A 140 -15.34 -9.40 3.31
CA LEU A 140 -14.37 -8.31 3.46
C LEU A 140 -12.96 -8.71 2.99
N PRO A 141 -12.38 -9.86 3.41
CA PRO A 141 -11.06 -10.27 2.92
C PRO A 141 -11.04 -10.54 1.41
N ILE A 142 -12.06 -11.24 0.90
CA ILE A 142 -12.17 -11.57 -0.53
C ILE A 142 -12.20 -10.29 -1.38
N ILE A 143 -13.08 -9.34 -1.03
CA ILE A 143 -13.19 -8.09 -1.79
C ILE A 143 -11.89 -7.30 -1.71
N THR A 144 -11.27 -7.22 -0.52
CA THR A 144 -9.98 -6.52 -0.33
C THR A 144 -8.88 -7.12 -1.21
N LEU A 145 -8.79 -8.45 -1.27
CA LEU A 145 -7.85 -9.15 -2.13
C LEU A 145 -8.15 -8.92 -3.62
N LEU A 146 -9.42 -8.98 -4.02
CA LEU A 146 -9.82 -8.71 -5.41
C LEU A 146 -9.47 -7.28 -5.83
N LEU A 147 -9.70 -6.30 -4.95
CA LEU A 147 -9.31 -4.90 -5.19
C LEU A 147 -7.81 -4.78 -5.39
N GLN A 148 -7.01 -5.43 -4.56
CA GLN A 148 -5.56 -5.46 -4.71
C GLN A 148 -5.14 -6.04 -6.08
N LEU A 149 -5.70 -7.18 -6.48
CA LEU A 149 -5.34 -7.84 -7.74
C LEU A 149 -5.78 -7.03 -8.98
N THR A 150 -6.93 -6.36 -8.90
CA THR A 150 -7.51 -5.65 -10.04
C THR A 150 -6.98 -4.22 -10.18
N LEU A 151 -6.69 -3.54 -9.07
CA LEU A 151 -6.28 -2.15 -9.07
C LEU A 151 -4.75 -1.97 -9.09
N ALA A 152 -3.97 -3.01 -8.80
CA ALA A 152 -2.52 -2.89 -8.68
C ALA A 152 -1.86 -2.23 -9.89
N LYS A 153 -1.97 -2.85 -11.06
CA LYS A 153 -1.37 -2.35 -12.30
C LYS A 153 -1.89 -0.96 -12.71
N PRO A 154 -3.22 -0.72 -12.83
CA PRO A 154 -3.70 0.57 -13.32
C PRO A 154 -3.36 1.73 -12.38
N LEU A 155 -3.40 1.53 -11.06
CA LEU A 155 -3.09 2.61 -10.11
C LEU A 155 -1.60 2.91 -10.00
N THR A 156 -0.74 1.89 -10.05
CA THR A 156 0.72 2.09 -10.13
C THR A 156 1.07 2.87 -11.40
N GLN A 157 0.49 2.51 -12.54
CA GLN A 157 0.74 3.21 -13.81
C GLN A 157 0.21 4.66 -13.77
N LEU A 158 -1.01 4.88 -13.27
CA LEU A 158 -1.58 6.23 -13.15
C LEU A 158 -0.74 7.13 -12.24
N SER A 159 -0.31 6.58 -11.10
CA SER A 159 0.54 7.29 -10.13
C SER A 159 1.91 7.62 -10.74
N ARG A 160 2.54 6.67 -11.43
CA ARG A 160 3.83 6.85 -12.10
C ARG A 160 3.74 7.91 -13.20
N ASN A 161 2.73 7.82 -14.06
CA ASN A 161 2.53 8.78 -15.15
C ASN A 161 2.35 10.20 -14.62
N ARG A 162 1.56 10.38 -13.55
CA ARG A 162 1.39 11.68 -12.90
C ARG A 162 2.72 12.23 -12.35
N ALA A 163 3.48 11.40 -11.65
CA ALA A 163 4.77 11.81 -11.11
C ALA A 163 5.79 12.13 -12.24
N ILE A 164 5.72 11.45 -13.39
CA ILE A 164 6.53 11.80 -14.56
C ILE A 164 6.11 13.16 -15.14
N GLU A 165 4.82 13.37 -15.40
CA GLU A 165 4.28 14.62 -15.97
C GLU A 165 4.60 15.83 -15.08
N ASN A 166 4.52 15.69 -13.76
CA ASN A 166 4.86 16.77 -12.84
C ASN A 166 6.37 17.07 -12.79
N ALA A 167 7.22 16.13 -13.19
CA ALA A 167 8.67 16.32 -13.23
C ALA A 167 9.11 17.23 -14.40
N ASP A 168 8.28 17.42 -15.43
CA ASP A 168 8.61 18.23 -16.61
C ASP A 168 9.07 19.65 -16.24
N ARG A 169 8.38 20.27 -15.27
CA ARG A 169 8.76 21.61 -14.79
C ARG A 169 10.13 21.59 -14.12
N PHE A 170 10.46 20.51 -13.42
CA PHE A 170 11.74 20.36 -12.75
C PHE A 170 12.86 20.16 -13.77
N ILE A 171 12.67 19.22 -14.70
CA ILE A 171 13.56 18.94 -15.83
C ILE A 171 13.85 20.21 -16.62
N ARG A 172 12.80 20.96 -17.00
CA ARG A 172 12.96 22.20 -17.77
C ARG A 172 13.86 23.21 -17.06
N HIS A 173 13.69 23.44 -15.76
CA HIS A 173 14.54 24.39 -15.05
C HIS A 173 15.99 23.89 -14.89
N ILE A 174 16.22 22.58 -14.82
CA ILE A 174 17.57 22.00 -14.83
C ILE A 174 18.24 22.25 -16.20
N GLU A 175 17.51 22.04 -17.29
CA GLU A 175 18.02 22.28 -18.66
C GLU A 175 18.23 23.78 -18.95
N GLU A 176 17.36 24.66 -18.45
CA GLU A 176 17.58 26.12 -18.51
C GLU A 176 18.87 26.51 -17.74
N TYR A 177 19.11 25.94 -16.57
CA TYR A 177 20.33 26.18 -15.80
C TYR A 177 21.57 25.79 -16.62
N LYS A 178 21.56 24.61 -17.25
CA LYS A 178 22.66 24.15 -18.11
C LYS A 178 22.87 25.08 -19.29
N THR A 179 21.79 25.54 -19.93
CA THR A 179 21.87 26.49 -21.05
C THR A 179 22.54 27.79 -20.65
N LEU A 180 22.27 28.29 -19.43
CA LEU A 180 22.83 29.55 -18.92
C LEU A 180 24.26 29.42 -18.37
N ARG A 181 24.63 28.26 -17.81
CA ARG A 181 25.90 28.06 -17.09
C ARG A 181 26.89 27.15 -17.82
N GLY A 182 26.46 26.48 -18.89
CA GLY A 182 27.26 25.52 -19.66
C GLY A 182 27.41 24.15 -18.99
N ALA A 183 26.87 23.95 -17.79
CA ALA A 183 26.97 22.69 -17.04
C ALA A 183 25.72 22.45 -16.18
N TYR A 184 25.42 21.18 -15.91
CA TYR A 184 24.36 20.80 -14.98
C TYR A 184 24.71 21.19 -13.53
N PRO A 185 23.72 21.47 -12.68
CA PRO A 185 23.97 21.83 -11.29
C PRO A 185 24.58 20.66 -10.52
N LEU A 186 25.55 20.91 -9.64
CA LEU A 186 26.16 19.87 -8.80
C LEU A 186 25.22 19.39 -7.68
N THR A 187 24.38 20.29 -7.18
CA THR A 187 23.36 20.03 -6.18
C THR A 187 22.16 20.93 -6.40
N LEU A 188 20.98 20.44 -6.01
CA LEU A 188 19.73 21.18 -6.02
C LEU A 188 19.24 21.49 -4.59
N GLN A 189 20.00 21.09 -3.56
CA GLN A 189 19.71 21.47 -2.18
C GLN A 189 19.82 22.99 -2.03
N ALA A 190 18.83 23.60 -1.35
CA ALA A 190 18.72 25.03 -1.10
C ALA A 190 18.42 25.92 -2.33
N GLN A 191 17.91 25.36 -3.44
CA GLN A 191 17.30 26.20 -4.48
C GLN A 191 15.87 26.58 -4.08
N ASN A 192 15.50 27.85 -4.31
CA ASN A 192 14.29 28.51 -3.77
C ASN A 192 12.94 28.01 -4.35
N LYS A 193 12.94 26.93 -5.14
CA LYS A 193 11.75 26.36 -5.79
C LYS A 193 11.56 24.92 -5.34
N ASP A 194 10.46 24.65 -4.67
CA ASP A 194 10.07 23.29 -4.32
C ASP A 194 9.35 22.64 -5.51
N TYR A 195 9.76 21.41 -5.86
CA TYR A 195 9.12 20.59 -6.88
C TYR A 195 8.52 19.36 -6.20
N PHE A 196 7.24 19.13 -6.45
CA PHE A 196 6.49 18.06 -5.79
C PHE A 196 5.96 17.07 -6.83
N PRO A 197 6.06 15.76 -6.56
CA PRO A 197 5.46 14.73 -7.41
C PRO A 197 3.93 14.82 -7.52
N ASP A 198 3.27 15.45 -6.55
CA ASP A 198 1.80 15.57 -6.46
C ASP A 198 1.11 14.19 -6.51
N VAL A 199 1.74 13.25 -5.80
CA VAL A 199 1.28 11.88 -5.55
C VAL A 199 1.51 11.59 -4.07
N VAL A 200 0.46 11.21 -3.36
CA VAL A 200 0.47 11.04 -1.89
C VAL A 200 1.55 10.07 -1.40
N GLY A 201 1.82 9.00 -2.15
CA GLY A 201 2.81 7.98 -1.81
C GLY A 201 4.23 8.28 -2.31
N VAL A 202 4.47 9.38 -3.02
CA VAL A 202 5.80 9.71 -3.55
C VAL A 202 6.35 10.91 -2.80
N GLU A 203 7.39 10.69 -1.99
CA GLU A 203 7.91 11.70 -1.07
C GLU A 203 8.48 12.93 -1.79
N LYS A 204 9.39 12.69 -2.73
CA LYS A 204 10.12 13.74 -3.43
C LYS A 204 10.83 13.20 -4.66
N TYR A 205 11.27 14.11 -5.51
CA TYR A 205 12.27 13.80 -6.52
C TYR A 205 13.67 13.84 -5.93
N LEU A 206 14.52 12.93 -6.37
CA LEU A 206 15.94 12.87 -6.05
C LEU A 206 16.74 13.22 -7.30
N TYR A 207 17.62 14.20 -7.17
CA TYR A 207 18.53 14.60 -8.23
C TYR A 207 19.95 14.13 -7.92
N ALA A 208 20.60 13.51 -8.91
CA ALA A 208 22.01 13.16 -8.85
C ALA A 208 22.69 13.50 -10.18
N PRO A 209 23.82 14.25 -10.17
CA PRO A 209 24.61 14.45 -11.39
C PRO A 209 25.15 13.10 -11.88
N HIS A 210 25.14 12.89 -13.20
CA HIS A 210 25.59 11.63 -13.80
C HIS A 210 26.36 11.89 -15.11
N ARG A 211 27.69 11.76 -15.07
CA ARG A 211 28.57 11.97 -16.23
C ARG A 211 28.31 13.33 -16.91
N LYS A 212 27.82 13.33 -18.15
CA LYS A 212 27.46 14.51 -18.94
C LYS A 212 25.99 14.90 -18.80
N GLY A 213 25.22 14.15 -18.01
CA GLY A 213 23.79 14.29 -17.76
C GLY A 213 23.48 14.34 -16.27
N TYR A 214 22.26 13.92 -15.92
CA TYR A 214 21.80 13.76 -14.55
C TYR A 214 20.74 12.67 -14.48
N ASN A 215 20.56 12.10 -13.30
CA ASN A 215 19.43 11.25 -12.96
C ASN A 215 18.44 12.05 -12.11
N LEU A 216 17.18 12.04 -12.51
CA LEU A 216 16.07 12.50 -11.68
C LEU A 216 15.18 11.30 -11.37
N SER A 217 15.03 10.95 -10.09
CA SER A 217 14.36 9.73 -9.70
C SER A 217 13.33 9.92 -8.59
N PHE A 218 12.41 8.98 -8.47
CA PHE A 218 11.48 8.89 -7.34
C PHE A 218 11.11 7.44 -7.05
N GLU A 219 10.74 7.16 -5.80
CA GLU A 219 10.23 5.86 -5.39
C GLU A 219 8.73 5.78 -5.62
N GLN A 220 8.29 4.76 -6.37
CA GLN A 220 6.90 4.55 -6.73
C GLN A 220 6.22 3.65 -5.67
N PRO A 221 5.08 4.04 -5.07
CA PRO A 221 4.31 3.15 -4.21
C PRO A 221 3.86 1.91 -5.00
N ARG A 222 3.83 0.75 -4.31
CA ARG A 222 3.45 -0.53 -4.91
C ARG A 222 2.44 -1.29 -4.06
N PHE A 223 1.75 -2.22 -4.72
CA PHE A 223 0.85 -3.15 -4.06
C PHE A 223 1.63 -4.34 -3.50
N LEU A 224 1.21 -4.85 -2.34
CA LEU A 224 1.88 -5.91 -1.60
C LEU A 224 2.03 -7.21 -2.42
N LEU A 225 1.03 -7.59 -3.21
CA LEU A 225 1.05 -8.79 -4.06
C LEU A 225 1.65 -8.53 -5.45
N ASP A 226 1.94 -7.29 -5.81
CA ASP A 226 2.63 -6.97 -7.05
C ASP A 226 4.14 -7.10 -6.82
N ARG A 227 4.67 -8.33 -6.96
CA ARG A 227 6.07 -8.70 -6.64
C ARG A 227 6.43 -8.30 -5.20
N PHE A 228 6.10 -9.18 -4.26
CA PHE A 228 6.26 -8.95 -2.82
C PHE A 228 7.67 -8.51 -2.44
N GLY A 229 7.78 -7.50 -1.56
CA GLY A 229 9.05 -6.94 -1.09
C GLY A 229 9.70 -5.97 -2.07
N THR A 230 9.32 -6.02 -3.35
CA THR A 230 10.02 -5.25 -4.38
C THR A 230 9.72 -3.76 -4.31
N ARG A 231 10.77 -2.95 -4.38
CA ARG A 231 10.69 -1.49 -4.50
C ARG A 231 10.87 -1.07 -5.95
N GLU A 232 10.11 -0.08 -6.42
CA GLU A 232 10.19 0.45 -7.78
C GLU A 232 10.75 1.87 -7.75
N TRP A 233 11.84 2.07 -8.50
CA TRP A 233 12.44 3.38 -8.73
C TRP A 233 12.24 3.79 -10.17
N VAL A 234 11.69 4.97 -10.38
CA VAL A 234 11.44 5.54 -11.70
C VAL A 234 12.46 6.64 -11.94
N VAL A 235 13.20 6.57 -13.05
CA VAL A 235 14.38 7.41 -13.29
C VAL A 235 14.38 7.99 -14.68
N TYR A 236 14.59 9.29 -14.75
CA TYR A 236 14.87 10.07 -15.96
C TYR A 236 16.37 10.28 -16.12
N ASN A 237 16.86 10.16 -17.36
CA ASN A 237 18.19 10.62 -17.75
C ASN A 237 18.17 11.13 -19.20
N PRO A 238 18.58 12.39 -19.47
CA PRO A 238 18.45 13.00 -20.80
C PRO A 238 19.32 12.34 -21.89
N LEU A 239 20.22 11.42 -21.52
CA LEU A 239 21.10 10.68 -22.43
C LEU A 239 20.74 9.19 -22.49
N ASP A 240 19.60 8.77 -21.92
CA ASP A 240 19.19 7.36 -21.75
C ASP A 240 20.20 6.50 -20.97
N GLU A 241 21.14 7.14 -20.24
CA GLU A 241 22.10 6.51 -19.33
C GLU A 241 21.49 6.30 -17.93
N ASN A 242 20.22 5.88 -17.86
CA ASN A 242 19.47 5.74 -16.61
C ASN A 242 20.20 4.79 -15.65
N SER A 243 20.49 5.27 -14.46
CA SER A 243 21.09 4.49 -13.38
C SER A 243 20.50 4.89 -12.04
N VAL A 244 20.36 3.92 -11.14
CA VAL A 244 19.74 4.15 -9.82
C VAL A 244 20.71 3.74 -8.74
N TYR A 245 21.05 4.70 -7.88
CA TYR A 245 21.86 4.42 -6.68
C TYR A 245 20.89 4.08 -5.53
N SER A 246 20.63 2.79 -5.33
CA SER A 246 19.90 2.31 -4.15
C SER A 246 20.68 2.63 -2.86
N HIS A 247 19.96 2.97 -1.79
CA HIS A 247 20.49 3.62 -0.57
C HIS A 247 21.45 2.77 0.27
N THR A 248 21.74 1.53 -0.14
CA THR A 248 22.56 0.61 0.65
C THR A 248 23.97 0.40 0.13
N SER A 249 24.26 0.67 -1.16
CA SER A 249 25.62 0.45 -1.69
C SER A 249 25.84 1.26 -2.98
N TRP A 250 27.11 1.60 -3.24
CA TRP A 250 27.67 2.12 -4.52
C TRP A 250 27.77 3.65 -4.64
N LEU A 251 28.74 4.22 -3.92
CA LEU A 251 29.35 5.53 -4.20
C LEU A 251 30.58 5.42 -5.13
N LEU A 252 30.95 4.22 -5.57
CA LEU A 252 32.11 3.99 -6.42
C LEU A 252 31.68 3.25 -7.69
N PRO A 253 31.97 3.80 -8.89
CA PRO A 253 31.72 3.10 -10.14
C PRO A 253 32.60 1.84 -10.18
N THR A 254 31.98 0.67 -10.25
CA THR A 254 32.67 -0.55 -10.66
C THR A 254 32.33 -0.85 -12.11
N GLU A 255 33.30 -1.39 -12.83
CA GLU A 255 33.16 -1.91 -14.19
C GLU A 255 32.28 -3.18 -14.26
N GLN A 256 31.37 -3.38 -13.32
CA GLN A 256 30.55 -4.58 -13.22
C GLN A 256 29.24 -4.46 -14.01
N GLU A 257 28.81 -5.61 -14.54
CA GLU A 257 27.59 -5.80 -15.35
C GLU A 257 26.31 -5.33 -14.62
N GLU A 258 25.29 -4.93 -15.39
CA GLU A 258 24.04 -4.31 -14.91
C GLU A 258 23.33 -5.06 -13.76
N ALA A 259 23.49 -6.38 -13.66
CA ALA A 259 22.90 -7.19 -12.59
C ALA A 259 23.55 -6.98 -11.19
N SER A 260 24.71 -6.32 -11.10
CA SER A 260 25.41 -6.09 -9.83
C SER A 260 25.02 -4.78 -9.13
N GLN A 261 24.13 -3.98 -9.72
CA GLN A 261 23.76 -2.66 -9.21
C GLN A 261 22.52 -2.68 -8.28
N GLY A 262 22.06 -3.89 -7.92
CA GLY A 262 21.06 -4.12 -6.86
C GLY A 262 19.61 -4.18 -7.33
N TRP A 263 19.30 -3.84 -8.59
CA TRP A 263 18.01 -4.14 -9.20
C TRP A 263 18.05 -5.47 -9.95
N TYR A 264 16.95 -6.21 -9.92
CA TYR A 264 16.84 -7.50 -10.62
C TYR A 264 16.09 -7.39 -11.94
N ALA A 265 15.38 -6.28 -12.18
CA ALA A 265 14.67 -6.02 -13.44
C ALA A 265 14.55 -4.52 -13.71
N SER A 266 14.51 -4.16 -14.99
CA SER A 266 14.20 -2.81 -15.47
C SER A 266 13.36 -2.88 -16.74
N ASP A 267 12.59 -1.82 -17.00
CA ASP A 267 11.81 -1.69 -18.23
C ASP A 267 11.51 -0.20 -18.53
N ASN A 268 11.01 0.07 -19.73
CA ASN A 268 10.60 1.41 -20.14
C ASN A 268 9.26 1.80 -19.52
N THR A 269 9.08 3.08 -19.20
CA THR A 269 7.80 3.60 -18.69
C THR A 269 6.82 3.95 -19.82
N GLY A 270 7.31 4.04 -21.06
CA GLY A 270 6.58 4.58 -22.22
C GLY A 270 6.77 6.09 -22.43
N TYR A 271 7.47 6.77 -21.52
CA TYR A 271 7.88 8.17 -21.70
C TYR A 271 9.35 8.22 -22.12
N GLU A 272 9.69 9.18 -22.98
CA GLU A 272 11.07 9.38 -23.46
C GLU A 272 12.02 9.63 -22.29
N HIS A 273 13.19 8.99 -22.30
CA HIS A 273 14.22 9.10 -21.26
C HIS A 273 13.85 8.55 -19.87
N TRP A 274 12.68 7.95 -19.70
CA TRP A 274 12.21 7.39 -18.44
C TRP A 274 12.21 5.86 -18.43
N LYS A 275 12.86 5.29 -17.42
CA LYS A 275 12.85 3.84 -17.14
C LYS A 275 12.46 3.60 -15.68
N TYR A 276 11.93 2.42 -15.39
CA TYR A 276 11.74 1.96 -14.01
C TYR A 276 12.64 0.76 -13.71
N PHE A 277 13.02 0.64 -12.44
CA PHE A 277 13.95 -0.35 -11.92
C PHE A 277 13.34 -1.00 -10.68
N LEU A 278 13.45 -2.32 -10.58
CA LEU A 278 12.85 -3.14 -9.52
C LEU A 278 13.95 -3.73 -8.63
N PHE A 279 13.86 -3.44 -7.34
CA PHE A 279 14.80 -3.86 -6.30
C PHE A 279 14.13 -4.84 -5.35
N ASP A 280 14.90 -5.77 -4.77
CA ASP A 280 14.43 -6.65 -3.68
C ASP A 280 14.28 -5.92 -2.33
#